data_AF-A0A3C1SFA1-F1
#
_entry.id   AF-A0A3C1SFA1-F1
#
_cell.length_a   1.000
_cell.length_b   1.000
_cell.length_c   1.000
_cell.angle_alpha   90.00
_cell.angle_beta   90.00
_cell.angle_gamma   90.00
#
_symmetry.space_group_name_H-M   'P 1'
#
loop_
_entity.id
_entity.type
_entity.pdbx_description
1 polymer ?
#
loop_
_entity_poly.entity_id
_entity_poly.type
_entity_poly.pdbx_seq_one_letter_code
_entity_poly.pdbx_strand_id
1 'polypeptide(L)'
;MNALTVEYQKDFCSWINHNAALLRKGVLSEIDAENIAEELESMGKSQYREIVSRLKILFAHLLKWQFEPDYRSNSWKRTIIEQRHQIKDLLDTKFYREELHT
;
A
#
# COMPACT_ATOMS: atom_id res chain seq x y z
N MET A 1 13.03 -8.31 9.78
CA MET A 1 13.42 -7.21 8.85
C MET A 1 14.92 -7.28 8.64
N ASN A 2 15.39 -7.21 7.40
CA ASN A 2 16.81 -7.41 7.05
C ASN A 2 17.54 -6.05 6.97
N ALA A 3 18.82 -5.97 7.30
CA ALA A 3 19.57 -4.70 7.32
C ALA A 3 19.51 -3.95 5.97
N LEU A 4 19.51 -4.69 4.85
CA LEU A 4 19.35 -4.15 3.50
C LEU A 4 18.02 -3.42 3.29
N THR A 5 16.94 -3.87 3.93
CA THR A 5 15.62 -3.21 3.82
C THR A 5 15.57 -1.88 4.57
N VAL A 6 16.32 -1.76 5.67
CA VAL A 6 16.38 -0.54 6.47
C VAL A 6 17.20 0.53 5.76
N GLU A 7 18.34 0.17 5.17
CA GLU A 7 19.17 1.10 4.40
C GLU A 7 18.44 1.59 3.14
N TYR A 8 17.81 0.67 2.39
CA TYR A 8 17.00 1.04 1.23
C TYR A 8 15.86 2.00 1.58
N GLN A 9 15.15 1.76 2.69
CA GLN A 9 14.09 2.67 3.14
C GLN A 9 14.62 4.05 3.53
N LYS A 10 15.80 4.10 4.15
CA LYS A 10 16.44 5.36 4.55
C LYS A 10 16.89 6.15 3.33
N ASP A 11 17.51 5.49 2.36
CA ASP A 11 17.92 6.10 1.10
C ASP A 11 16.72 6.60 0.30
N PHE A 12 15.65 5.81 0.23
CA PHE A 12 14.40 6.20 -0.41
C PHE A 12 13.75 7.42 0.26
N CYS A 13 13.64 7.42 1.60
CA CYS A 13 13.12 8.56 2.36
C CYS A 13 13.96 9.83 2.13
N SER A 14 15.30 9.69 2.07
CA SER A 14 16.19 10.80 1.78
C SER A 14 15.97 11.36 0.38
N TRP A 15 15.88 10.48 -0.63
CA TRP A 15 15.65 10.85 -2.03
C TRP A 15 14.28 11.53 -2.24
N ILE A 16 13.20 11.03 -1.63
CA ILE A 16 11.87 11.66 -1.69
C ILE A 16 11.87 13.03 -1.01
N ASN A 17 12.48 13.16 0.17
CA ASN A 17 12.52 14.44 0.87
C ASN A 17 13.31 15.50 0.11
N HIS A 18 14.40 15.09 -0.56
CA HIS A 18 15.20 15.97 -1.40
C HIS A 18 14.38 16.48 -2.61
N ASN A 19 13.77 15.58 -3.38
CA ASN A 19 12.94 15.95 -4.53
C ASN A 19 11.69 16.77 -4.13
N ALA A 20 11.07 16.46 -2.98
CA ALA A 20 9.98 17.27 -2.43
C ALA A 20 10.43 18.69 -2.06
N ALA A 21 11.66 18.87 -1.57
CA ALA A 21 12.21 20.19 -1.29
C ALA A 21 12.47 21.00 -2.57
N LEU A 22 12.95 20.36 -3.64
CA LEU A 22 13.13 20.98 -4.96
C LEU A 22 11.78 21.41 -5.57
N LEU A 23 10.76 20.54 -5.49
CA LEU A 23 9.39 20.85 -5.91
C LEU A 23 8.84 22.09 -5.20
N ARG A 24 8.96 22.16 -3.86
CA ARG A 24 8.48 23.31 -3.07
C ARG A 24 9.22 24.61 -3.40
N LYS A 25 10.48 24.52 -3.82
CA LYS A 25 11.29 25.68 -4.23
C LYS A 25 11.07 26.06 -5.70
N GLY A 26 10.30 25.29 -6.46
CA GLY A 26 10.08 25.51 -7.90
C GLY A 26 11.31 25.24 -8.78
N VAL A 27 12.33 24.55 -8.24
CA VAL A 27 13.58 24.26 -8.97
C VAL A 27 13.39 22.98 -9.79
N LEU A 28 12.57 23.07 -10.84
CA LEU A 28 12.14 21.90 -11.62
C LEU A 28 13.27 21.26 -12.44
N SER A 29 14.34 22.01 -12.75
CA SER A 29 15.49 21.55 -13.54
C SER A 29 16.36 20.52 -12.83
N GLU A 30 16.29 20.44 -11.51
CA GLU A 30 17.12 19.54 -10.69
C GLU A 30 16.33 18.33 -10.16
N ILE A 31 15.04 18.26 -10.48
CA ILE A 31 14.17 17.17 -10.02
C ILE A 31 14.43 15.92 -10.86
N ASP A 32 14.46 14.79 -10.16
CA ASP A 32 14.52 13.46 -10.76
C ASP A 32 13.12 13.04 -11.27
N ALA A 33 12.63 13.75 -12.30
CA ALA A 33 11.26 13.68 -12.76
C ALA A 33 10.85 12.29 -13.25
N GLU A 34 11.77 11.57 -13.89
CA GLU A 34 11.51 10.22 -14.44
C GLU A 34 11.26 9.22 -13.30
N ASN A 35 12.17 9.15 -12.33
CA ASN A 35 12.01 8.24 -11.19
C ASN A 35 10.80 8.61 -10.32
N ILE A 36 10.45 9.90 -10.20
CA ILE A 36 9.22 10.33 -9.52
C ILE A 36 7.98 9.86 -10.29
N ALA A 37 7.96 9.98 -11.61
CA ALA A 37 6.85 9.51 -12.43
C ALA A 37 6.70 7.99 -12.33
N GLU A 38 7.82 7.25 -12.43
CA GLU A 38 7.85 5.80 -12.21
C GLU A 38 7.32 5.44 -10.84
N GLU A 39 7.72 6.14 -9.76
CA GLU A 39 7.19 5.84 -8.42
C GLU A 39 5.74 6.23 -8.23
N LEU A 40 5.26 7.30 -8.84
CA LEU A 40 3.83 7.63 -8.83
C LEU A 40 3.00 6.55 -9.56
N GLU A 41 3.49 6.04 -10.68
CA GLU A 41 2.87 4.91 -11.38
C GLU A 41 2.97 3.60 -10.60
N SER A 42 4.11 3.34 -9.97
CA SER A 42 4.39 2.13 -9.20
C SER A 42 3.54 2.09 -7.94
N MET A 43 3.29 3.24 -7.28
CA MET A 43 2.39 3.39 -6.14
C MET A 43 0.94 3.00 -6.50
N GLY A 44 0.46 3.34 -7.69
CA GLY A 44 -0.86 2.89 -8.15
C GLY A 44 -0.91 1.38 -8.41
N LYS A 45 0.14 0.82 -9.02
CA LYS A 45 0.27 -0.62 -9.32
C LYS A 45 0.47 -1.46 -8.06
N SER A 46 1.17 -0.96 -7.04
CA SER A 46 1.41 -1.66 -5.78
C SER A 46 0.14 -1.76 -4.94
N GLN A 47 -0.63 -0.67 -4.80
CA GLN A 47 -1.93 -0.66 -4.13
C GLN A 47 -2.91 -1.65 -4.79
N TYR A 48 -2.99 -1.65 -6.12
CA TYR A 48 -3.83 -2.61 -6.84
C TYR A 48 -3.42 -4.07 -6.56
N ARG A 49 -2.11 -4.37 -6.64
CA ARG A 49 -1.58 -5.71 -6.33
C ARG A 49 -1.87 -6.12 -4.89
N GLU A 50 -1.79 -5.19 -3.95
CA GLU A 50 -2.07 -5.43 -2.54
C GLU A 50 -3.55 -5.75 -2.31
N ILE A 51 -4.47 -4.97 -2.90
CA ILE A 51 -5.91 -5.25 -2.84
C ILE A 51 -6.21 -6.64 -3.40
N VAL A 52 -5.66 -7.00 -4.56
CA VAL A 52 -5.84 -8.33 -5.17
C VAL A 52 -5.31 -9.43 -4.26
N SER A 53 -4.14 -9.25 -3.64
CA SER A 53 -3.56 -10.22 -2.71
C SER A 53 -4.46 -10.45 -1.49
N ARG A 54 -4.96 -9.37 -0.87
CA ARG A 54 -5.82 -9.42 0.30
C ARG A 54 -7.18 -10.06 -0.02
N LEU A 55 -7.76 -9.75 -1.19
CA LEU A 55 -8.99 -10.39 -1.67
C LEU A 55 -8.83 -11.90 -1.85
N LYS A 56 -7.70 -12.36 -2.43
CA LYS A 56 -7.41 -13.80 -2.56
C LYS A 56 -7.42 -14.50 -1.19
N ILE A 57 -6.76 -13.91 -0.19
CA ILE A 57 -6.71 -14.47 1.17
C ILE A 57 -8.10 -14.47 1.82
N LEU A 58 -8.84 -13.38 1.67
CA LEU A 58 -10.19 -13.24 2.21
C LEU A 58 -11.13 -14.30 1.61
N PHE A 59 -11.14 -14.46 0.29
CA PHE A 59 -12.00 -15.45 -0.36
C PHE A 59 -11.61 -16.88 0.03
N ALA A 60 -10.32 -17.22 0.10
CA ALA A 60 -9.89 -18.53 0.57
C ALA A 60 -10.42 -18.83 1.99
N HIS A 61 -10.35 -17.87 2.91
CA HIS A 61 -10.84 -18.07 4.27
C HIS A 61 -12.37 -18.06 4.38
N LEU A 62 -13.08 -17.30 3.54
CA LEU A 62 -14.55 -17.34 3.49
C LEU A 62 -15.06 -18.68 2.95
N LEU A 63 -14.39 -19.24 1.93
CA LEU A 63 -14.71 -20.56 1.40
C LEU A 63 -14.46 -21.65 2.45
N LYS A 64 -13.30 -21.64 3.10
CA LYS A 64 -13.02 -22.53 4.24
C LYS A 64 -14.07 -22.38 5.34
N TRP A 65 -14.44 -21.15 5.68
CA TRP A 65 -15.48 -20.89 6.68
C TRP A 65 -16.84 -21.47 6.27
N GLN A 66 -17.22 -21.37 5.01
CA GLN A 66 -18.50 -21.86 4.50
C GLN A 66 -18.54 -23.39 4.43
N PHE A 67 -17.49 -24.01 3.91
CA PHE A 67 -17.49 -25.43 3.53
C PHE A 67 -16.80 -26.35 4.54
N GLU A 68 -16.04 -25.81 5.49
CA GLU A 68 -15.34 -26.58 6.53
C GLU A 68 -15.79 -26.12 7.95
N PRO A 69 -17.07 -26.31 8.32
CA PRO A 69 -17.61 -25.81 9.58
C PRO A 69 -16.92 -26.40 10.82
N ASP A 70 -16.49 -27.66 10.74
CA ASP A 70 -15.84 -28.38 11.84
C ASP A 70 -14.41 -27.89 12.13
N TYR A 71 -13.79 -27.18 11.18
CA TYR A 71 -12.44 -26.62 11.30
C TYR A 71 -12.44 -25.11 11.58
N ARG A 72 -13.62 -24.52 11.77
CA ARG A 72 -13.73 -23.10 12.11
C ARG A 72 -12.99 -22.81 13.40
N SER A 73 -12.14 -21.79 13.33
CA SER A 73 -11.33 -21.38 14.46
C SER A 73 -11.34 -19.86 14.61
N ASN A 74 -11.02 -19.40 15.82
CA ASN A 74 -10.85 -17.98 16.09
C ASN A 74 -9.74 -17.36 15.23
N SER A 75 -8.71 -18.14 14.85
CA SER A 75 -7.67 -17.66 13.94
C SER A 75 -8.21 -17.37 12.54
N TRP A 76 -9.05 -18.25 11.98
CA TRP A 76 -9.69 -18.01 10.68
C TRP A 76 -10.62 -16.80 10.71
N LYS A 77 -11.43 -16.68 11.76
CA LYS A 77 -12.30 -15.53 11.97
C LYS A 77 -11.49 -14.23 12.03
N ARG A 78 -10.37 -14.23 12.77
CA ARG A 78 -9.46 -13.08 12.86
C ARG A 78 -8.87 -12.73 11.50
N THR A 79 -8.42 -13.72 10.71
CA THR A 79 -7.92 -13.46 9.36
C THR A 79 -8.98 -12.81 8.46
N ILE A 80 -10.23 -13.27 8.51
CA ILE A 80 -11.33 -12.68 7.75
C ILE A 80 -11.55 -11.21 8.14
N ILE A 81 -11.59 -10.93 9.44
CA ILE A 81 -11.76 -9.57 9.97
C ILE A 81 -10.59 -8.68 9.53
N GLU A 82 -9.36 -9.16 9.71
CA GLU A 82 -8.13 -8.44 9.35
C GLU A 82 -8.10 -8.08 7.86
N GLN A 83 -8.34 -9.04 6.97
CA GLN A 83 -8.32 -8.76 5.53
C GLN A 83 -9.39 -7.74 5.13
N ARG A 84 -10.58 -7.78 5.76
CA ARG A 84 -11.64 -6.79 5.50
C ARG A 84 -11.24 -5.39 5.95
N HIS A 85 -10.64 -5.26 7.13
CA HIS A 85 -10.14 -3.96 7.62
C HIS A 85 -9.05 -3.41 6.70
N GLN A 86 -8.06 -4.22 6.37
CA GLN A 86 -6.95 -3.78 5.53
C GLN A 86 -7.39 -3.39 4.10
N ILE A 87 -8.36 -4.11 3.52
CA ILE A 87 -8.96 -3.73 2.24
C ILE A 87 -9.68 -2.38 2.37
N LYS A 88 -10.42 -2.17 3.46
CA LYS A 88 -11.09 -0.89 3.72
C LYS A 88 -10.07 0.25 3.82
N ASP A 89 -9.01 0.09 4.61
CA ASP A 89 -7.99 1.13 4.80
C ASP A 89 -7.29 1.48 3.47
N LEU A 90 -7.00 0.49 2.63
CA LEU A 90 -6.44 0.70 1.28
C LEU A 90 -7.38 1.46 0.35
N LEU A 91 -8.70 1.24 0.46
CA LEU A 91 -9.71 1.96 -0.32
C LEU A 91 -9.97 3.37 0.22
N ASP A 92 -9.98 3.55 1.55
CA ASP A 92 -10.16 4.85 2.20
C ASP A 92 -8.95 5.78 1.98
N THR A 93 -7.75 5.23 1.79
CA THR A 93 -6.55 5.99 1.41
C THR A 93 -6.72 6.72 0.06
N LYS A 94 -7.66 6.30 -0.82
CA LYS A 94 -8.01 7.07 -2.03
C LYS A 94 -8.78 8.35 -1.73
N PHE A 95 -9.52 8.44 -0.62
CA PHE A 95 -10.39 9.58 -0.32
C PHE A 95 -9.61 10.82 0.15
N TYR A 96 -8.47 10.65 0.82
CA TYR A 96 -7.65 11.77 1.30
C TYR A 96 -6.85 12.52 0.21
N ARG A 97 -6.86 12.03 -1.05
CA ARG A 97 -6.11 12.67 -2.14
C ARG A 97 -6.97 13.60 -3.01
N GLU A 98 -8.30 13.51 -2.91
CA GLU A 98 -9.23 14.36 -3.68
C GLU A 98 -9.70 15.61 -2.91
N GLU A 99 -9.67 15.62 -1.57
CA GLU A 99 -10.13 16.77 -0.76
C GLU A 99 -9.08 17.87 -0.48
N LEU A 100 -7.81 17.69 -0.85
CA LEU A 100 -6.76 18.71 -0.64
C LEU A 100 -6.51 19.64 -1.84
N HIS A 101 -7.40 19.64 -2.84
CA HIS A 101 -7.29 20.47 -4.05
C HIS A 101 -8.54 21.31 -4.35
N THR A 102 -9.28 21.76 -3.33
CA THR A 102 -10.20 22.91 -3.45
C THR A 102 -9.68 24.07 -2.61
#